data_AF-A0A3D5VN41-F1
#
_entry.id   AF-A0A3D5VN41-F1
#
_cell.length_a   1.000
_cell.length_b   1.000
_cell.length_c   1.000
_cell.angle_alpha   90.00
_cell.angle_beta   90.00
_cell.angle_gamma   90.00
#
_symmetry.space_group_name_H-M   'P 1'
#
loop_
_entity.id
_entity.type
_entity.pdbx_description
1 polymer ?
#
loop_
_entity_poly.entity_id
_entity_poly.type
_entity_poly.pdbx_seq_one_letter_code
_entity_poly.pdbx_strand_id
1 'polypeptide(L)'
;MLQLRPNCECCNVDLPPAALNARICSFECTFCADCADTHLQGTCPNCGGELVRRPVRPAGKLANNPPSAERVFKPQGCVMPSQPASVGA
;
A
#
# COMPACT_ATOMS: atom_id res chain seq x y z
N MET A 1 -2.91 14.07 -10.31
CA MET A 1 -1.55 13.49 -10.37
C MET A 1 -1.39 12.56 -9.18
N LEU A 2 -0.73 11.41 -9.35
CA LEU A 2 -0.50 10.44 -8.28
C LEU A 2 0.13 11.11 -7.03
N GLN A 3 -0.47 10.93 -5.86
CA GLN A 3 -0.06 11.57 -4.62
C GLN A 3 1.27 11.03 -4.10
N LEU A 4 1.58 9.74 -4.30
CA LEU A 4 2.76 9.07 -3.75
C LEU A 4 2.84 9.16 -2.23
N ARG A 5 1.84 8.58 -1.53
CA ARG A 5 1.81 8.54 -0.06
C ARG A 5 3.11 7.95 0.51
N PRO A 6 3.65 8.51 1.59
CA PRO A 6 5.02 8.25 2.01
C PRO A 6 5.14 7.00 2.90
N ASN A 7 4.07 6.21 3.09
CA ASN A 7 4.08 5.08 4.02
C ASN A 7 3.18 3.92 3.57
N CYS A 8 3.46 2.74 4.13
CA CYS A 8 2.58 1.58 4.05
C CYS A 8 1.39 1.72 5.00
N GLU A 9 0.17 1.52 4.50
CA GLU A 9 -1.03 1.59 5.33
C GLU A 9 -1.12 0.44 6.36
N CYS A 10 -0.41 -0.68 6.15
CA CYS A 10 -0.39 -1.82 7.08
C CYS A 10 0.61 -1.70 8.24
N CYS A 11 1.88 -1.44 7.92
CA CYS A 11 3.00 -1.51 8.87
C CYS A 11 3.69 -0.17 9.09
N ASN A 12 3.18 0.90 8.47
CA ASN A 12 3.69 2.27 8.54
C ASN A 12 5.15 2.49 8.09
N VAL A 13 5.81 1.50 7.48
CA VAL A 13 7.16 1.66 6.92
C VAL A 13 7.18 2.78 5.88
N ASP A 14 8.28 3.52 5.82
CA ASP A 14 8.48 4.58 4.84
C ASP A 14 8.55 4.03 3.42
N LEU A 15 7.81 4.68 2.52
CA LEU A 15 7.75 4.40 1.10
C LEU A 15 7.99 5.70 0.33
N PRO A 16 9.25 6.17 0.22
CA PRO A 16 9.59 7.39 -0.50
C PRO A 16 9.18 7.33 -1.99
N PRO A 17 9.15 8.45 -2.72
CA PRO A 17 8.73 8.51 -4.12
C PRO A 17 9.51 7.58 -5.07
N ALA A 18 10.74 7.24 -4.70
CA ALA A 18 11.62 6.33 -5.43
C ALA A 18 11.56 4.86 -4.96
N ALA A 19 10.71 4.54 -3.97
CA ALA A 19 10.57 3.20 -3.41
C ALA A 19 10.10 2.20 -4.47
N LEU A 20 10.94 1.20 -4.76
CA LEU A 20 10.63 0.13 -5.71
C LEU A 20 9.76 -0.96 -5.09
N ASN A 21 9.72 -1.02 -3.76
CA ASN A 21 8.90 -1.94 -2.96
C ASN A 21 7.52 -1.37 -2.62
N ALA A 22 7.12 -0.21 -3.17
CA ALA A 22 5.76 0.30 -2.99
C ALA A 22 4.78 -0.41 -3.94
N ARG A 23 3.61 -0.77 -3.42
CA ARG A 23 2.45 -1.28 -4.13
C ARG A 23 1.30 -0.30 -4.00
N ILE A 24 0.46 -0.21 -5.01
CA ILE A 24 -0.63 0.74 -5.08
C ILE A 24 -1.84 0.14 -5.81
N CYS A 25 -3.06 0.52 -5.38
CA CYS A 25 -4.29 0.27 -6.13
C CYS A 25 -4.75 1.53 -6.91
N SER A 26 -5.84 1.43 -7.67
CA SER A 26 -6.42 2.54 -8.45
C SER A 26 -6.90 3.74 -7.61
N PHE A 27 -7.12 3.55 -6.30
CA PHE A 27 -7.52 4.59 -5.35
C PHE A 27 -6.34 5.11 -4.50
N GLU A 28 -5.11 4.76 -4.90
CA GLU A 28 -3.88 5.19 -4.25
C GLU A 28 -3.65 4.67 -2.81
N CYS A 29 -4.37 3.62 -2.38
CA CYS A 29 -4.00 2.90 -1.16
C CYS A 29 -2.60 2.31 -1.35
N THR A 30 -1.70 2.61 -0.41
CA THR A 30 -0.27 2.33 -0.57
C THR A 30 0.20 1.29 0.45
N PHE A 31 0.87 0.25 -0.03
CA PHE A 31 1.39 -0.83 0.81
C PHE A 31 2.85 -1.15 0.43
N CYS A 32 3.64 -1.70 1.34
CA CYS A 32 4.94 -2.26 0.96
C CYS A 32 4.73 -3.63 0.30
N ALA A 33 5.73 -4.09 -0.47
CA ALA A 33 5.74 -5.39 -1.11
C ALA A 33 5.48 -6.51 -0.11
N ASP A 34 6.16 -6.48 1.05
CA ASP A 34 6.01 -7.52 2.07
C ASP A 34 4.56 -7.65 2.55
N CYS A 35 3.88 -6.54 2.87
CA CYS A 35 2.47 -6.60 3.29
C CYS A 35 1.54 -7.00 2.14
N ALA A 36 1.81 -6.50 0.94
CA ALA A 36 1.02 -6.84 -0.25
C ALA A 36 1.10 -8.34 -0.57
N ASP A 37 2.27 -8.95 -0.43
CA ASP A 37 2.52 -10.34 -0.80
C ASP A 37 2.13 -11.30 0.34
N THR A 38 2.35 -10.94 1.61
CA THR A 38 2.12 -11.85 2.76
C THR A 38 0.73 -11.73 3.38
N HIS A 39 0.22 -10.51 3.58
CA HIS A 39 -1.04 -10.29 4.30
C HIS A 39 -2.22 -10.11 3.35
N LEU A 40 -1.96 -9.49 2.19
CA LEU A 40 -3.00 -9.00 1.29
C LEU A 40 -3.14 -9.83 0.00
N GLN A 41 -2.18 -10.72 -0.28
CA GLN A 41 -2.18 -11.62 -1.44
C GLN A 41 -2.46 -10.88 -2.76
N GLY A 42 -1.86 -9.70 -2.93
CA GLY A 42 -2.01 -8.86 -4.11
C GLY A 42 -3.37 -8.13 -4.23
N THR A 43 -4.24 -8.20 -3.23
CA THR A 43 -5.57 -7.57 -3.25
C THR A 43 -5.67 -6.46 -2.21
N CYS A 44 -6.10 -5.27 -2.63
CA CYS A 44 -6.25 -4.12 -1.74
C CYS A 44 -7.41 -4.37 -0.75
N PRO A 45 -7.16 -4.30 0.57
CA PRO A 45 -8.19 -4.57 1.57
C PRO A 45 -9.24 -3.45 1.66
N ASN A 46 -8.94 -2.26 1.13
CA ASN A 46 -9.83 -1.11 1.19
C ASN A 46 -10.79 -1.03 0.00
N CYS A 47 -10.41 -1.55 -1.17
CA CYS A 47 -11.22 -1.43 -2.40
C CYS A 47 -11.43 -2.73 -3.18
N GLY A 48 -10.78 -3.84 -2.78
CA GLY A 48 -10.86 -5.13 -3.47
C GLY A 48 -10.14 -5.21 -4.82
N GLY A 49 -9.50 -4.12 -5.27
CA GLY A 49 -8.74 -4.09 -6.52
C GLY A 49 -7.32 -4.66 -6.38
N GLU A 50 -6.63 -4.82 -7.51
CA GLU A 50 -5.25 -5.30 -7.53
C GLU A 50 -4.26 -4.32 -6.87
N LEU A 51 -3.21 -4.89 -6.27
CA LEU A 51 -2.03 -4.18 -5.80
C LEU A 51 -0.89 -4.39 -6.78
N VAL A 52 -0.61 -3.36 -7.58
CA VAL A 52 0.48 -3.37 -8.56
C VAL A 52 1.66 -2.53 -8.08
N ARG A 53 2.81 -2.68 -8.72
CA ARG A 53 3.99 -1.84 -8.42
C ARG A 53 3.66 -0.36 -8.63
N ARG A 54 3.92 0.46 -7.61
CA ARG A 54 3.74 1.91 -7.69
C ARG A 54 4.77 2.53 -8.64
N PRO A 55 4.35 3.34 -9.63
CA PRO A 55 5.29 4.09 -10.47
C PRO A 55 6.16 5.06 -9.64
N VAL A 56 7.44 5.16 -10.02
CA VAL A 56 8.38 6.10 -9.40
C VAL A 56 8.26 7.47 -10.05
N ARG A 57 8.30 8.53 -9.23
CA ARG A 57 8.51 9.90 -9.74
C ARG A 57 10.01 10.16 -9.92
N PRO A 58 10.49 10.45 -11.15
CA PRO A 58 11.89 10.75 -11.37
C PRO A 58 12.37 11.95 -10.54
N ALA A 59 13.62 11.91 -10.09
CA ALA A 59 14.19 12.92 -9.19
C ALA A 59 14.03 14.36 -9.72
N GLY A 60 14.29 14.57 -11.01
CA GLY A 60 14.16 15.90 -11.66
C GLY A 60 12.73 16.45 -11.73
N LYS A 61 11.70 15.66 -11.38
CA LYS A 61 10.31 16.13 -11.31
C LYS A 61 9.86 16.49 -9.90
N LEU A 62 10.60 16.11 -8.85
CA LEU A 62 10.17 16.28 -7.46
C LEU A 62 10.02 17.74 -7.03
N ALA A 63 10.91 18.63 -7.48
CA ALA A 63 10.87 20.06 -7.11
C ALA A 63 9.54 20.73 -7.49
N ASN A 64 9.03 20.43 -8.68
CA ASN A 64 7.79 21.02 -9.20
C ASN A 64 6.56 20.14 -8.93
N ASN A 65 6.76 18.89 -8.52
CA ASN A 65 5.71 17.89 -8.32
C ASN A 65 6.02 17.10 -7.04
N PRO A 66 5.97 17.72 -5.85
CA PRO A 66 6.30 17.05 -4.62
C PRO A 66 5.34 15.87 -4.34
N PRO A 67 5.80 14.80 -3.68
CA PRO A 67 4.89 13.78 -3.17
C PRO A 67 4.04 14.33 -2.04
N SER A 68 2.98 13.61 -1.68
CA SER A 68 2.18 13.90 -0.51
C SER A 68 3.00 13.67 0.77
N ALA A 69 2.81 14.57 1.75
CA ALA A 69 3.28 14.38 3.12
C ALA A 69 2.27 13.63 4.00
N GLU A 70 1.06 13.38 3.49
CA GLU A 70 -0.01 12.71 4.21
C GLU A 70 0.30 11.24 4.43
N ARG A 71 0.41 10.82 5.70
CA ARG A 71 0.53 9.42 6.09
C ARG A 71 -0.85 8.82 6.35
N VAL A 72 -1.07 7.61 5.88
CA VAL A 72 -2.28 6.83 6.18
C VAL A 72 -1.86 5.54 6.86
N PHE A 73 -2.36 5.26 8.06
CA PHE A 73 -2.03 4.04 8.80
C PHE A 73 -3.32 3.37 9.28
N LYS A 74 -3.61 2.19 8.72
CA LYS A 74 -4.84 1.40 8.90
C LYS A 74 -4.50 -0.09 9.06
N PRO A 75 -3.77 -0.48 10.12
CA PRO A 75 -3.30 -1.85 10.31
C PRO A 75 -4.45 -2.88 10.41
N GLN A 76 -5.65 -2.44 10.78
CA GLN A 76 -6.83 -3.31 10.93
C GLN A 76 -7.28 -3.94 9.59
N GLY A 77 -7.01 -3.30 8.45
CA GLY A 77 -7.31 -3.87 7.13
C GLY A 77 -6.29 -4.92 6.68
N CYS A 78 -5.20 -5.11 7.42
CA CYS A 78 -4.06 -5.94 7.03
C CYS A 78 -3.87 -7.19 7.88
N VAL A 79 -4.77 -7.43 8.84
CA VAL A 79 -4.87 -8.74 9.47
C VAL A 79 -5.52 -9.68 8.46
N MET A 80 -4.84 -10.79 8.13
CA MET A 80 -5.53 -11.90 7.47
C MET A 80 -6.77 -12.22 8.30
N PRO A 81 -7.95 -12.43 7.69
CA PRO A 81 -9.02 -13.08 8.43
C PRO A 81 -8.46 -14.43 8.87
N SER A 82 -8.14 -14.56 10.16
CA SER A 82 -8.05 -15.85 10.81
C SER A 82 -9.30 -16.61 10.35
N GLN A 83 -9.10 -17.74 9.67
CA GLN A 83 -10.16 -18.56 9.08
C GLN A 83 -11.41 -18.57 9.97
N PRO A 84 -12.64 -18.58 9.40
CA PRO A 84 -13.80 -18.86 10.23
C PRO A 84 -13.52 -20.18 10.95
N ALA A 85 -13.62 -20.17 12.27
CA ALA A 85 -13.54 -21.37 13.07
C ALA A 85 -14.59 -22.35 12.53
N SER A 86 -14.15 -23.30 11.72
CA SER A 86 -14.94 -24.45 11.34
C SER A 86 -15.01 -25.34 12.57
N VAL A 87 -15.97 -25.06 13.46
CA VAL A 87 -16.43 -26.00 14.47
C VAL A 87 -17.92 -26.19 14.23
N GLY A 88 -18.25 -27.28 13.54
CA GLY A 88 -19.63 -27.64 13.23
C GLY A 88 -19.74 -28.85 12.31
N ALA A 89 -19.41 -30.03 12.84
CA ALA A 89 -20.11 -31.30 12.61
C ALA A 89 -19.67 -32.31 13.67
#